data_AF-A0A078G8R7-F1
#
_entry.id   AF-A0A078G8R7-F1
#
_cell.length_a   1.000
_cell.length_b   1.000
_cell.length_c   1.000
_cell.angle_alpha   90.00
_cell.angle_beta   90.00
_cell.angle_gamma   90.00
#
_symmetry.space_group_name_H-M   'P 1'
#
loop_
_entity.id
_entity.type
_entity.pdbx_description
1 polymer ?
#
loop_
_entity_poly.entity_id
_entity_poly.type
_entity_poly.pdbx_seq_one_letter_code
_entity_poly.pdbx_strand_id
1 'polypeptide(L)'
;MSHLVSTLHLYNIANVKRVVADLSLCNTHSQVLAFTGPSELADCLKDVNVMVIPAGVPRKHSMTRNTVNSTVPIAAQVLTKKGVYDPKKLFGVTTLDVVRANTFVSQKKKLKHIIVDVPVIGGHAGVTILPIFSKTKPSASLTDEEFQELTVSDSECWN
;
A
#
# COMPACT_ATOMS: atom_id res chain seq x y z
N MET A 1 -7.58 19.65 -6.73
CA MET A 1 -7.35 18.24 -7.11
C MET A 1 -5.96 18.13 -7.70
N SER A 2 -5.29 16.98 -7.52
CA SER A 2 -3.83 16.85 -7.63
C SER A 2 -3.29 17.10 -9.04
N HIS A 3 -2.45 18.13 -9.22
CA HIS A 3 -1.67 18.37 -10.45
C HIS A 3 -0.55 17.33 -10.66
N LEU A 4 -0.43 16.34 -9.77
CA LEU A 4 0.66 15.37 -9.77
C LEU A 4 0.43 14.19 -10.73
N VAL A 5 -0.80 14.02 -11.23
CA VAL A 5 -1.15 12.93 -12.17
C VAL A 5 -1.64 13.53 -13.48
N SER A 6 -0.79 13.50 -14.52
CA SER A 6 -1.15 13.94 -15.86
C SER A 6 -1.86 12.84 -16.66
N THR A 7 -1.38 11.60 -16.55
CA THR A 7 -1.90 10.45 -17.29
C THR A 7 -2.01 9.25 -16.37
N LEU A 8 -3.13 8.53 -16.45
CA LEU A 8 -3.42 7.33 -15.67
C LEU A 8 -3.61 6.14 -16.62
N HIS A 9 -2.62 5.26 -16.71
CA HIS A 9 -2.73 4.00 -17.44
C HIS A 9 -3.33 2.94 -16.52
N LEU A 10 -4.47 2.36 -16.90
CA LEU A 10 -5.09 1.25 -16.20
C LEU A 10 -4.88 -0.05 -16.96
N TYR A 11 -4.41 -1.08 -16.25
CA TYR A 11 -4.16 -2.41 -16.79
C TYR A 11 -4.86 -3.50 -15.98
N ASN A 12 -5.44 -4.46 -16.68
CA ASN A 12 -5.93 -5.72 -16.12
C ASN A 12 -6.03 -6.78 -17.22
N ILE A 13 -6.12 -8.04 -16.84
CA ILE A 13 -6.41 -9.13 -17.78
C ILE A 13 -7.84 -9.07 -18.34
N ALA A 14 -8.77 -8.41 -17.64
CA ALA A 14 -10.16 -8.26 -18.05
C ALA A 14 -10.80 -6.98 -17.48
N ASN A 15 -11.91 -6.55 -18.09
CA ASN A 15 -12.84 -5.53 -17.56
C ASN A 15 -12.30 -4.10 -17.35
N VAL A 16 -11.13 -3.74 -17.89
CA VAL A 16 -10.55 -2.38 -17.73
C VAL A 16 -11.40 -1.28 -18.34
N LYS A 17 -12.01 -1.55 -19.51
CA LYS A 17 -12.77 -0.54 -20.27
C LYS A 17 -13.92 0.08 -19.47
N ARG A 18 -14.60 -0.70 -18.64
CA ARG A 18 -15.69 -0.21 -17.79
C ARG A 18 -15.17 0.74 -16.71
N VAL A 19 -14.07 0.36 -16.06
CA VAL A 19 -13.44 1.19 -15.02
C VAL A 19 -12.97 2.53 -15.58
N VAL A 20 -12.38 2.53 -16.78
CA VAL A 20 -11.96 3.77 -17.44
C VAL A 20 -13.14 4.64 -17.81
N ALA A 21 -14.25 4.06 -18.29
CA ALA A 21 -15.46 4.82 -18.61
C ALA A 21 -15.98 5.57 -17.38
N ASP A 22 -16.02 4.90 -16.22
CA ASP A 22 -16.47 5.52 -14.96
C ASP A 22 -15.51 6.63 -14.51
N LEU A 23 -14.19 6.38 -14.56
CA LEU A 23 -13.18 7.38 -14.15
C LEU A 23 -13.09 8.57 -15.09
N SER A 24 -13.40 8.40 -16.37
CA SER A 24 -13.39 9.49 -17.35
C SER A 24 -14.51 10.50 -17.13
N LEU A 25 -15.51 10.17 -16.30
CA LEU A 25 -16.55 11.10 -15.87
C LEU A 25 -16.10 12.01 -14.72
N CYS A 26 -15.00 11.68 -14.04
CA CYS A 26 -14.44 12.54 -13.02
C CYS A 26 -13.85 13.79 -13.69
N ASN A 27 -14.36 14.98 -13.32
CA ASN A 27 -13.90 16.27 -13.84
C ASN A 27 -12.48 16.61 -13.33
N THR A 28 -11.49 15.97 -13.94
CA THR A 28 -10.06 16.12 -13.63
C THR A 28 -9.27 16.31 -14.91
N HIS A 29 -8.07 16.89 -14.81
CA HIS A 29 -7.18 17.09 -15.96
C HIS A 29 -6.46 15.82 -16.41
N SER A 30 -6.55 14.73 -15.63
CA SER A 30 -5.81 13.50 -15.90
C SER A 30 -6.43 12.73 -17.07
N GLN A 31 -5.62 12.38 -18.06
CA GLN A 31 -6.06 11.52 -19.16
C GLN A 31 -6.02 10.05 -18.72
N VAL A 32 -7.13 9.33 -18.85
CA VAL A 32 -7.23 7.93 -18.42
C VAL A 32 -7.18 7.01 -19.66
N LEU A 33 -6.24 6.07 -19.66
CA LEU A 33 -6.03 5.10 -20.75
C LEU A 33 -6.28 3.67 -20.26
N ALA A 34 -6.84 2.82 -21.12
CA ALA A 34 -7.18 1.43 -20.82
C ALA A 34 -6.27 0.47 -21.60
N PHE A 35 -5.69 -0.51 -20.91
CA PHE A 35 -4.91 -1.58 -21.50
C PHE A 35 -5.39 -2.93 -20.96
N THR A 36 -5.75 -3.86 -21.83
CA THR A 36 -6.33 -5.16 -21.45
C THR A 36 -5.52 -6.31 -22.02
N GLY A 37 -5.09 -7.22 -21.12
CA GLY A 37 -4.44 -8.47 -21.47
C GLY A 37 -2.96 -8.33 -21.85
N PRO A 38 -2.23 -9.47 -21.94
CA PRO A 38 -0.77 -9.47 -21.98
C PRO A 38 -0.15 -8.72 -23.17
N SER A 39 -0.84 -8.68 -24.32
CA SER A 39 -0.36 -8.01 -25.53
C SER A 39 -0.25 -6.49 -25.37
N GLU A 40 -1.08 -5.89 -24.51
CA GLU A 40 -1.14 -4.44 -24.32
C GLU A 40 -0.29 -3.96 -23.12
N LEU A 41 0.32 -4.88 -22.37
CA LEU A 41 1.10 -4.55 -21.17
C LEU A 41 2.33 -3.69 -21.51
N ALA A 42 3.01 -3.95 -22.62
CA ALA A 42 4.18 -3.17 -23.03
C ALA A 42 3.82 -1.71 -23.29
N ASP A 43 2.71 -1.47 -24.01
CA ASP A 43 2.21 -0.13 -24.28
C ASP A 43 1.72 0.57 -23.00
N CYS A 44 1.09 -0.18 -22.09
CA CYS A 44 0.70 0.34 -20.78
C CYS A 44 1.88 0.88 -19.97
N LEU A 45 3.06 0.26 -20.07
CA LEU A 45 4.23 0.63 -19.27
C LEU A 45 5.07 1.72 -19.93
N LYS A 46 4.80 2.06 -21.20
CA LYS A 46 5.54 3.08 -21.94
C LYS A 46 5.39 4.44 -21.27
N ASP A 47 6.52 5.10 -21.04
CA ASP A 47 6.61 6.45 -20.46
C ASP A 47 6.02 6.60 -19.04
N VAL A 48 5.78 5.49 -18.32
CA VAL A 48 5.26 5.49 -16.94
C VAL A 48 6.37 5.86 -15.95
N ASN A 49 6.13 6.89 -15.13
CA ASN A 49 7.07 7.29 -14.07
C ASN A 49 6.89 6.52 -12.76
N VAL A 50 5.66 6.09 -12.45
CA VAL A 50 5.30 5.37 -11.23
C VAL A 50 4.30 4.26 -11.58
N MET A 51 4.61 3.02 -11.19
CA MET A 51 3.73 1.87 -11.33
C MET A 51 3.25 1.40 -9.97
N VAL A 52 1.93 1.27 -9.81
CA VAL A 52 1.31 0.68 -8.61
C VAL A 52 0.74 -0.68 -8.98
N ILE A 53 1.13 -1.72 -8.24
CA ILE A 53 0.66 -3.10 -8.47
C ILE A 53 -0.21 -3.52 -7.28
N PRO A 54 -1.52 -3.21 -7.29
CA PRO A 54 -2.46 -3.78 -6.32
C PRO A 54 -2.89 -5.21 -6.69
N ALA A 55 -2.51 -5.67 -7.88
CA ALA A 55 -2.94 -6.95 -8.43
C ALA A 55 -2.51 -8.11 -7.53
N GLY A 56 -3.49 -8.93 -7.16
CA GLY A 56 -3.31 -10.10 -6.31
C GLY A 56 -4.65 -10.79 -6.15
N VAL A 57 -4.62 -12.05 -5.71
CA VAL A 57 -5.85 -12.79 -5.41
C VAL A 57 -6.30 -12.39 -3.99
N PRO A 58 -7.54 -11.92 -3.80
CA PRO A 58 -8.08 -11.65 -2.48
C PRO A 58 -8.02 -12.93 -1.62
N ARG A 59 -7.80 -12.76 -0.32
CA ARG A 59 -7.72 -13.89 0.60
C ARG A 59 -9.02 -14.70 0.65
N LYS A 60 -8.86 -16.02 0.74
CA LYS A 60 -9.85 -16.91 1.38
C LYS A 60 -9.48 -17.13 2.86
N HIS A 61 -10.45 -17.55 3.67
CA HIS A 61 -10.40 -17.72 5.13
C HIS A 61 -9.31 -18.68 5.70
N SER A 62 -8.34 -19.12 4.89
CA SER A 62 -7.28 -20.05 5.29
C SER A 62 -5.89 -19.68 4.74
N MET A 63 -5.74 -18.51 4.12
CA MET A 63 -4.47 -18.09 3.51
C MET A 63 -3.73 -17.07 4.39
N THR A 64 -2.53 -17.43 4.83
CA THR A 64 -1.60 -16.53 5.53
C THR A 64 -1.08 -15.43 4.59
N ARG A 65 -1.06 -14.17 5.04
CA ARG A 65 -0.50 -13.06 4.27
C ARG A 65 1.02 -13.02 4.40
N ASN A 66 1.73 -13.21 3.30
CA ASN A 66 3.16 -12.89 3.17
C ASN A 66 3.44 -12.01 1.95
N THR A 67 2.43 -11.31 1.42
CA THR A 67 2.46 -10.73 0.08
C THR A 67 3.58 -9.72 -0.10
N VAL A 68 3.64 -8.63 0.67
CA VAL A 68 4.70 -7.61 0.50
C VAL A 68 6.07 -8.17 0.88
N ASN A 69 6.15 -8.89 2.01
CA ASN A 69 7.41 -9.46 2.52
C ASN A 69 8.09 -10.44 1.55
N SER A 70 7.32 -11.11 0.67
CA SER A 70 7.86 -12.03 -0.34
C SER A 70 7.91 -11.42 -1.74
N THR A 71 6.90 -10.64 -2.14
CA THR A 71 6.78 -10.09 -3.51
C THR A 71 7.85 -9.06 -3.80
N VAL A 72 8.24 -8.23 -2.81
CA VAL A 72 9.30 -7.22 -3.01
C VAL A 72 10.66 -7.89 -3.29
N PRO A 73 11.14 -8.85 -2.48
CA PRO A 73 12.34 -9.62 -2.82
C PRO A 73 12.25 -10.36 -4.16
N ILE A 74 11.11 -10.95 -4.49
CA ILE A 74 10.89 -11.63 -5.78
C ILE A 74 11.04 -10.63 -6.95
N ALA A 75 10.39 -9.47 -6.86
CA ALA A 75 10.50 -8.42 -7.87
C ALA A 75 11.95 -7.93 -8.00
N ALA A 76 12.65 -7.72 -6.88
CA ALA A 76 14.06 -7.34 -6.87
C ALA A 76 14.93 -8.36 -7.62
N GLN A 77 14.73 -9.66 -7.37
CA GLN A 77 15.46 -10.72 -8.07
C GLN A 77 15.16 -10.75 -9.57
N VAL A 78 13.90 -10.58 -9.97
CA VAL A 78 13.51 -10.53 -11.39
C VAL A 78 14.15 -9.33 -12.09
N LEU A 79 14.09 -8.15 -11.48
CA LEU A 79 14.73 -6.94 -12.01
C LEU A 79 16.26 -7.08 -12.09
N THR A 80 16.86 -7.75 -11.11
CA THR A 80 18.31 -8.02 -11.08
C THR A 80 18.71 -8.94 -12.23
N LYS A 81 17.96 -10.03 -12.46
CA LYS A 81 18.18 -10.94 -13.60
C LYS A 81 18.03 -10.25 -14.96
N LYS A 82 17.24 -9.17 -15.02
CA LYS A 82 17.05 -8.35 -16.23
C LYS A 82 18.07 -7.20 -16.33
N GLY A 83 18.95 -7.01 -15.34
CA GLY A 83 19.97 -5.97 -15.35
C GLY A 83 19.44 -4.54 -15.13
N VAL A 84 18.21 -4.39 -14.60
CA VAL A 84 17.52 -3.09 -14.46
C VAL A 84 17.12 -2.78 -13.01
N TYR A 85 17.64 -3.52 -12.04
CA TYR A 85 17.33 -3.31 -10.63
C TYR A 85 17.96 -2.01 -10.10
N ASP A 86 17.12 -1.14 -9.54
CA ASP A 86 17.53 0.03 -8.78
C ASP A 86 16.85 -0.02 -7.39
N PRO A 87 17.61 -0.16 -6.29
CA PRO A 87 17.04 -0.24 -4.94
C PRO A 87 16.29 1.03 -4.53
N LYS A 88 16.52 2.17 -5.19
CA LYS A 88 15.81 3.43 -4.91
C LYS A 88 14.47 3.53 -5.64
N LYS A 89 14.09 2.55 -6.47
CA LYS A 89 12.87 2.58 -7.30
C LYS A 89 11.89 1.44 -7.02
N LEU A 90 12.24 0.49 -6.15
CA LEU A 90 11.35 -0.60 -5.76
C LEU A 90 10.91 -0.43 -4.31
N PHE A 91 9.60 -0.26 -4.10
CA PHE A 91 9.02 -0.01 -2.78
C PHE A 91 7.95 -1.04 -2.42
N GLY A 92 7.98 -1.53 -1.19
CA GLY A 92 6.87 -2.25 -0.56
C GLY A 92 5.95 -1.25 0.12
N VAL A 93 4.68 -1.16 -0.32
CA VAL A 93 3.72 -0.22 0.28
C VAL A 93 3.15 -0.82 1.57
N THR A 94 3.60 -0.32 2.71
CA THR A 94 3.14 -0.71 4.07
C THR A 94 2.36 0.40 4.77
N THR A 95 2.00 1.46 4.04
CA THR A 95 1.33 2.65 4.59
C THR A 95 -0.01 2.36 5.25
N LEU A 96 -0.68 1.26 4.90
CA LEU A 96 -1.91 0.83 5.57
C LEU A 96 -1.68 0.50 7.05
N ASP A 97 -0.51 -0.01 7.43
CA ASP A 97 -0.19 -0.28 8.83
C ASP A 97 -0.07 1.01 9.64
N VAL A 98 0.54 2.04 9.04
CA VAL A 98 0.62 3.39 9.64
C VAL A 98 -0.78 3.98 9.83
N VAL A 99 -1.65 3.90 8.81
CA VAL A 99 -3.03 4.39 8.91
C VAL A 99 -3.81 3.66 10.01
N ARG A 100 -3.60 2.35 10.17
CA ARG A 100 -4.23 1.55 11.24
C ARG A 100 -3.72 1.94 12.61
N ALA A 101 -2.41 1.99 12.81
CA ALA A 101 -1.81 2.42 14.06
C ALA A 101 -2.27 3.83 14.46
N ASN A 102 -2.32 4.76 13.50
CA ASN A 102 -2.85 6.12 13.72
C ASN A 102 -4.32 6.09 14.14
N THR A 103 -5.13 5.23 13.53
CA THR A 103 -6.54 5.07 13.88
C THR A 103 -6.71 4.53 15.29
N PHE A 104 -6.00 3.47 15.66
CA PHE A 104 -6.12 2.86 16.98
C PHE A 104 -5.65 3.80 18.09
N VAL A 105 -4.52 4.48 17.89
CA VAL A 105 -4.05 5.50 18.85
C VAL A 105 -5.01 6.68 18.93
N SER A 106 -5.53 7.17 17.79
CA SER A 106 -6.52 8.24 17.73
C SER A 106 -7.77 7.89 18.52
N GLN A 107 -8.27 6.67 18.40
CA GLN A 107 -9.44 6.18 19.14
C GLN A 107 -9.15 6.05 20.65
N LYS A 108 -8.02 5.42 21.01
CA LYS A 108 -7.65 5.17 22.42
C LYS A 108 -7.41 6.48 23.18
N LYS A 109 -6.73 7.44 22.56
CA LYS A 109 -6.39 8.74 23.16
C LYS A 109 -7.40 9.85 22.84
N LYS A 110 -8.47 9.55 22.12
CA LYS A 110 -9.50 10.52 21.69
C LYS A 110 -8.89 11.74 20.96
N LEU A 111 -7.84 11.50 20.19
CA LEU A 111 -7.16 12.51 19.38
C LEU A 111 -7.81 12.57 17.99
N LYS A 112 -7.64 13.69 17.28
CA LYS A 112 -8.06 13.77 15.87
C LYS A 112 -7.12 12.91 15.02
N HIS A 113 -7.66 12.03 14.18
CA HIS A 113 -6.85 11.13 13.33
C HIS A 113 -5.78 11.88 12.50
N ILE A 114 -6.13 13.05 11.95
CA ILE A 114 -5.24 13.85 11.09
C ILE A 114 -3.93 14.27 11.78
N ILE A 115 -3.91 14.40 13.10
CA ILE A 115 -2.73 14.86 13.84
C ILE A 115 -1.89 13.71 14.39
N VAL A 116 -2.38 12.48 14.32
CA VAL A 116 -1.69 11.30 14.85
C VAL A 116 -0.77 10.72 13.77
N ASP A 117 0.49 10.50 14.14
CA ASP A 117 1.51 9.87 13.33
C ASP A 117 2.31 8.89 14.18
N VAL A 118 2.08 7.59 13.94
CA VAL A 118 2.76 6.46 14.58
C VAL A 118 3.71 5.86 13.55
N PRO A 119 5.04 5.96 13.73
CA PRO A 119 5.98 5.28 12.86
C PRO A 119 5.81 3.77 12.97
N VAL A 120 5.68 3.08 11.83
CA VAL A 120 5.62 1.61 11.77
C VAL A 120 6.82 1.11 10.97
N ILE A 121 7.54 0.13 11.51
CA ILE A 121 8.71 -0.48 10.89
C ILE A 121 8.55 -2.00 10.76
N GLY A 122 9.54 -2.64 10.13
CA GLY A 122 9.58 -4.09 9.97
C GLY A 122 9.00 -4.54 8.62
N GLY A 123 8.09 -5.49 8.65
CA GLY A 123 7.39 -6.05 7.49
C GLY A 123 5.90 -5.74 7.50
N HIS A 124 5.14 -6.49 6.71
CA HIS A 124 3.70 -6.34 6.47
C HIS A 124 2.93 -7.64 6.73
N ALA A 125 3.35 -8.41 7.74
CA ALA A 125 2.71 -9.68 8.09
C ALA A 125 2.80 -9.96 9.59
N GLY A 126 1.66 -9.93 10.29
CA GLY A 126 1.52 -10.28 11.70
C GLY A 126 2.60 -9.63 12.57
N VAL A 127 3.39 -10.46 13.26
CA VAL A 127 4.46 -10.04 14.19
C VAL A 127 5.62 -9.27 13.54
N THR A 128 5.71 -9.24 12.21
CA THR A 128 6.74 -8.43 11.54
C THR A 128 6.37 -6.95 11.51
N ILE A 129 5.12 -6.59 11.78
CA ILE A 129 4.64 -5.21 11.83
C ILE A 129 4.93 -4.64 13.21
N LEU A 130 5.76 -3.61 13.28
CA LEU A 130 6.25 -3.06 14.54
C LEU A 130 5.91 -1.57 14.64
N PRO A 131 4.74 -1.22 15.22
CA PRO A 131 4.41 0.17 15.53
C PRO A 131 5.29 0.69 16.68
N ILE A 132 5.97 1.82 16.45
CA ILE A 132 6.84 2.47 17.43
C ILE A 132 6.03 3.50 18.20
N PHE A 133 5.18 3.05 19.12
CA PHE A 133 4.30 3.94 19.87
C PHE A 133 5.05 4.99 20.70
N SER A 134 6.27 4.69 21.14
CA SER A 134 7.15 5.64 21.86
C SER A 134 7.59 6.84 21.01
N LYS A 135 7.40 6.79 19.68
CA LYS A 135 7.71 7.88 18.74
C LYS A 135 6.46 8.51 18.13
N THR A 136 5.28 8.21 18.68
CA THR A 136 4.02 8.79 18.23
C THR A 136 4.04 10.31 18.33
N LYS A 137 3.51 10.98 17.31
CA LYS A 137 3.21 12.41 17.33
C LYS A 137 1.69 12.62 17.28
N PRO A 138 1.12 13.52 18.10
CA PRO A 138 1.74 14.15 19.28
C PRO A 138 2.16 13.09 20.31
N SER A 139 3.09 13.44 21.19
CA SER A 139 3.56 12.53 22.25
C SER A 139 2.38 12.07 23.10
N ALA A 140 2.12 10.77 23.11
CA ALA A 140 1.07 10.14 23.90
C ALA A 140 1.70 9.08 24.80
N SER A 141 1.58 9.25 26.12
CA SER A 141 1.94 8.20 27.07
C SER A 141 0.89 7.10 27.02
N LEU A 142 1.32 5.87 26.72
CA LEU A 142 0.49 4.67 26.79
C LEU A 142 0.80 3.93 28.09
N THR A 143 -0.23 3.36 28.72
CA THR A 143 -0.02 2.36 29.78
C THR A 143 0.44 1.04 29.17
N ASP A 144 0.99 0.15 29.98
CA ASP A 144 1.45 -1.16 29.52
C ASP A 144 0.28 -1.97 28.93
N GLU A 145 -0.93 -1.86 29.50
CA GLU A 145 -2.12 -2.51 28.97
C GLU A 145 -2.52 -1.95 27.60
N GLU A 146 -2.53 -0.62 27.45
CA GLU A 146 -2.82 0.01 26.16
C GLU A 146 -1.79 -0.38 25.10
N PHE A 147 -0.52 -0.45 25.48
CA PHE A 147 0.56 -0.87 24.60
C PHE A 147 0.37 -2.30 24.10
N GLN A 148 0.04 -3.24 24.99
CA GLN A 148 -0.21 -4.64 24.63
C GLN A 148 -1.44 -4.76 23.72
N GLU A 149 -2.54 -4.11 24.08
CA GLU A 149 -3.79 -4.16 23.31
C GLU A 149 -3.63 -3.59 21.89
N LEU A 150 -2.90 -2.47 21.74
CA LEU A 150 -2.63 -1.87 20.44
C LEU A 150 -1.71 -2.76 19.58
N THR A 151 -0.68 -3.34 20.19
CA THR A 151 0.26 -4.24 19.49
C THR A 151 -0.47 -5.48 18.96
N VAL A 152 -1.36 -6.08 19.76
CA VAL A 152 -2.18 -7.21 19.34
C VAL A 152 -3.14 -6.79 18.22
N SER A 153 -3.87 -5.69 18.41
CA SER A 153 -4.86 -5.19 17.44
C SER A 153 -4.26 -4.91 16.06
N ASP A 154 -3.07 -4.30 16.01
CA ASP A 154 -2.36 -4.04 14.76
C ASP A 154 -1.91 -5.34 14.09
N SER A 155 -1.37 -6.30 14.85
CA SER A 155 -0.87 -7.57 14.30
C SER A 155 -2.00 -8.53 13.86
N GLU A 156 -3.12 -8.57 14.58
CA GLU A 156 -4.25 -9.49 14.32
C GLU A 156 -5.19 -9.00 13.22
N CYS A 157 -5.28 -7.69 12.98
CA CYS A 157 -5.93 -7.14 11.78
C CYS A 157 -5.32 -7.67 10.47
N TRP A 158 -4.17 -8.36 10.56
CA TRP A 158 -3.51 -9.05 9.45
C TRP A 158 -3.74 -10.57 9.39
N ASN A 159 -4.26 -11.19 10.45
CA ASN A 159 -4.65 -12.60 10.45
C ASN A 159 -5.93 -12.84 9.64
#